data_AF-A0A350CSE0-F1
#
_entry.id   AF-A0A350CSE0-F1
#
_cell.length_a   1.000
_cell.length_b   1.000
_cell.length_c   1.000
_cell.angle_alpha   90.00
_cell.angle_beta   90.00
_cell.angle_gamma   90.00
#
_symmetry.space_group_name_H-M   'P 1'
#
loop_
_entity.id
_entity.type
_entity.pdbx_description
1 polymer ?
#
loop_
_entity_poly.entity_id
_entity_poly.type
_entity_poly.pdbx_seq_one_letter_code
_entity_poly.pdbx_strand_id
1 'polypeptide(L)' 'GANTLVLSVREDSWIEVRPQGGKALISRLVKAGSTESFDVPGTATLVVGNPKGVTATLRGAAVELPQLPGKTIARVTIK' A
#
# COMPACT_ATOMS: atom_id res chain seq x y z
N GLY A 1 -3.72 -12.87 8.36
CA GLY A 1 -3.46 -12.44 9.75
C GLY A 1 -4.49 -11.41 10.19
N ALA A 2 -4.52 -11.06 11.49
CA ALA A 2 -5.51 -10.10 12.01
C ALA A 2 -5.44 -8.71 11.34
N ASN A 3 -4.33 -8.37 10.68
CA ASN A 3 -4.06 -7.10 9.99
C ASN A 3 -3.71 -7.30 8.50
N THR A 4 -4.53 -8.04 7.76
CA THR A 4 -4.27 -8.23 6.33
C THR A 4 -4.54 -6.95 5.55
N LEU A 5 -3.50 -6.45 4.88
CA LEU A 5 -3.55 -5.41 3.86
C LEU A 5 -3.68 -6.07 2.49
N VAL A 6 -4.71 -5.71 1.73
CA VAL A 6 -4.91 -6.16 0.35
C VAL A 6 -4.79 -4.95 -0.57
N LEU A 7 -3.97 -5.08 -1.61
CA LEU A 7 -3.75 -4.08 -2.64
C LEU A 7 -4.16 -4.66 -3.99
N SER A 8 -5.09 -4.01 -4.68
CA SER A 8 -5.43 -4.33 -6.07
C SER A 8 -4.86 -3.28 -6.99
N VAL A 9 -4.03 -3.71 -7.94
CA VAL A 9 -3.20 -2.85 -8.80
C VAL A 9 -3.72 -2.92 -10.23
N ARG A 10 -4.35 -1.85 -10.70
CA ARG A 10 -4.93 -1.73 -12.05
C ARG A 10 -3.96 -1.11 -13.06
N GLU A 11 -3.00 -0.33 -12.56
CA GLU A 11 -1.91 0.28 -13.34
C GLU A 11 -0.58 0.03 -12.63
N ASP A 12 0.52 -0.02 -13.38
CA ASP A 12 1.86 -0.19 -12.79
C ASP A 12 2.10 0.83 -11.67
N SER A 13 2.50 0.33 -10.51
CA SER A 13 2.61 1.13 -9.28
C SER A 13 3.83 0.72 -8.48
N TRP A 14 4.63 1.70 -8.06
CA TRP A 14 5.60 1.46 -6.98
C TRP A 14 4.85 1.21 -5.68
N ILE A 15 5.12 0.11 -4.99
CA ILE A 15 4.50 -0.21 -3.71
C ILE A 15 5.58 -0.48 -2.68
N GLU A 16 5.50 0.26 -1.58
CA GLU A 16 6.28 0.00 -0.38
C GLU A 16 5.35 -0.15 0.83
N VAL A 17 5.51 -1.24 1.57
CA VAL A 17 4.84 -1.46 2.87
C VAL A 17 5.92 -1.66 3.91
N ARG A 18 6.04 -0.71 4.84
CA ARG A 18 7.09 -0.72 5.86
C ARG A 18 6.48 -0.64 7.27
N PRO A 19 6.51 -1.74 8.04
CA PRO A 19 6.17 -1.73 9.46
C PRO A 19 7.06 -0.77 10.24
N GLN A 20 6.51 -0.14 11.27
CA GLN A 20 7.27 0.72 12.15
C GLN A 20 8.37 -0.08 12.86
N GLY A 21 9.62 0.38 12.76
CA GLY A 21 10.78 -0.29 13.37
C GLY A 21 11.23 -1.58 12.67
N GLY A 22 10.61 -1.95 11.55
CA GLY A 22 10.92 -3.17 10.80
C GLY A 22 11.48 -2.93 9.40
N LYS A 23 11.85 -4.03 8.74
CA LYS A 23 12.17 -4.03 7.30
C LYS A 23 10.88 -3.97 6.48
N ALA A 24 10.97 -3.42 5.27
CA ALA A 24 9.84 -3.39 4.35
C ALA A 24 9.39 -4.82 3.98
N LEU A 25 8.08 -5.06 3.99
CA LEU A 25 7.46 -6.31 3.53
C LEU A 25 7.50 -6.40 2.00
N ILE A 26 7.39 -5.23 1.34
CA ILE A 26 7.57 -5.05 -0.10
C ILE A 26 8.15 -3.66 -0.33
N SER A 27 8.98 -3.51 -1.36
CA SER A 27 9.53 -2.24 -1.83
C SER A 27 9.95 -2.39 -3.30
N ARG A 28 8.98 -2.47 -4.21
CA ARG A 28 9.23 -2.70 -5.65
C ARG A 28 8.12 -2.15 -6.54
N LEU A 29 8.37 -2.13 -7.85
CA LEU A 29 7.31 -1.97 -8.85
C LEU A 29 6.41 -3.22 -8.84
N VAL A 30 5.11 -3.00 -8.74
CA VAL A 30 4.05 -4.00 -8.89
C VAL A 30 3.34 -3.72 -10.20
N LYS A 31 3.14 -4.76 -11.00
CA LYS A 31 2.55 -4.66 -12.33
C LYS A 31 1.02 -4.58 -12.26
N ALA A 32 0.43 -3.92 -13.25
CA ALA A 32 -1.00 -3.91 -13.48
C ALA A 32 -1.58 -5.35 -13.55
N GLY A 33 -2.79 -5.53 -13.03
CA GLY A 33 -3.49 -6.81 -12.98
C GLY A 33 -3.16 -7.65 -11.74
N SER A 34 -2.23 -7.23 -10.89
CA SER A 34 -1.87 -7.95 -9.67
C SER A 34 -2.79 -7.62 -8.49
N THR A 35 -3.00 -8.61 -7.64
CA THR A 35 -3.49 -8.42 -6.27
C THR A 35 -2.42 -8.91 -5.30
N GLU A 36 -2.00 -8.05 -4.39
CA GLU A 36 -0.98 -8.34 -3.39
C GLU A 36 -1.65 -8.37 -2.00
N SER A 37 -1.25 -9.30 -1.15
CA SER A 37 -1.77 -9.41 0.22
C SER A 37 -0.63 -9.56 1.21
N PHE A 38 -0.63 -8.74 2.25
CA PHE A 38 0.41 -8.70 3.26
C PHE A 38 -0.20 -8.74 4.65
N ASP A 39 0.40 -9.52 5.55
CA ASP A 39 0.10 -9.41 6.97
C ASP A 39 0.98 -8.33 7.58
N VAL A 40 0.35 -7.22 8.00
CA VAL A 40 1.06 -6.03 8.50
C VAL A 40 1.15 -6.08 10.03
N PRO A 41 2.35 -6.26 10.61
CA PRO A 41 2.51 -6.25 12.05
C PRO A 41 2.39 -4.81 12.58
N GLY A 42 1.38 -4.56 13.42
CA GLY A 42 1.15 -3.26 14.05
C GLY A 42 0.98 -2.11 13.04
N THR A 43 1.54 -0.95 13.39
CA THR A 43 1.52 0.25 12.55
C THR A 43 2.53 0.15 11.42
N ALA A 44 2.15 0.57 10.21
CA ALA A 44 3.05 0.63 9.06
C ALA A 44 2.86 1.90 8.23
N THR A 45 3.89 2.25 7.46
CA THR A 45 3.78 3.22 6.37
C THR A 45 3.52 2.46 5.06
N LEU A 46 2.47 2.86 4.35
CA LEU A 46 2.19 2.45 2.98
C LEU A 46 2.52 3.62 2.03
N VAL A 47 3.39 3.36 1.06
CA VAL A 47 3.67 4.29 -0.04
C VAL A 47 3.24 3.65 -1.35
N VAL A 48 2.44 4.38 -2.12
CA VAL A 48 1.89 3.93 -3.40
C VAL A 48 2.19 4.98 -4.46
N GLY A 49 2.93 4.60 -5.51
CA GLY A 49 3.08 5.40 -6.72
C GLY A 49 1.86 5.27 -7.63
N ASN A 50 1.53 6.33 -8.37
CA ASN A 50 0.30 6.38 -9.18
C ASN A 50 -0.95 5.87 -8.40
N PRO A 51 -1.30 6.48 -7.26
CA PRO A 51 -2.29 5.92 -6.33
C PRO A 51 -3.70 5.76 -6.93
N LYS A 52 -4.04 6.48 -8.02
CA LYS A 52 -5.32 6.30 -8.73
C LYS A 52 -5.48 4.90 -9.33
N GLY A 53 -4.37 4.27 -9.71
CA GLY A 53 -4.32 2.91 -10.23
C GLY A 53 -4.42 1.82 -9.16
N VAL A 54 -4.48 2.17 -7.87
CA VAL A 54 -4.46 1.20 -6.77
C VAL A 54 -5.65 1.39 -5.85
N THR A 55 -6.23 0.29 -5.39
CA THR A 55 -7.15 0.29 -4.24
C THR A 55 -6.53 -0.52 -3.11
N ALA A 56 -6.72 -0.04 -1.89
CA ALA A 56 -6.19 -0.68 -0.69
C ALA A 56 -7.32 -0.96 0.31
N THR A 57 -7.28 -2.12 0.94
CA THR A 57 -8.10 -2.41 2.12
C THR A 57 -7.24 -2.96 3.24
N LEU A 58 -7.51 -2.57 4.48
CA LEU A 58 -6.89 -3.10 5.67
C LEU A 58 -7.96 -3.73 6.53
N ARG A 59 -7.85 -5.03 6.79
CA ARG A 59 -8.87 -5.80 7.51
C ARG A 59 -10.27 -5.65 6.88
N GLY A 60 -10.32 -5.53 5.55
CA GLY A 60 -11.56 -5.32 4.79
C GLY A 60 -12.08 -3.88 4.76
N ALA A 61 -11.52 -2.95 5.54
CA ALA A 61 -11.88 -1.54 5.47
C ALA A 61 -11.06 -0.81 4.41
N ALA A 62 -11.70 0.06 3.62
CA ALA A 62 -11.01 0.85 2.62
C ALA A 62 -9.95 1.77 3.25
N VAL A 63 -8.77 1.82 2.62
CA VAL A 63 -7.69 2.74 2.98
C VAL A 63 -7.62 3.79 1.88
N GLU A 64 -7.87 5.05 2.24
CA GLU A 64 -7.72 6.19 1.34
C GLU A 64 -6.26 6.33 0.90
N LEU A 65 -6.05 6.59 -0.39
CA LEU A 65 -4.73 6.80 -1.00
C LEU A 65 -4.65 8.19 -1.63
N PRO A 66 -4.74 9.28 -0.85
CA PRO A 66 -4.68 10.63 -1.40
C PRO A 66 -3.30 10.88 -2.00
N GLN A 67 -3.27 11.29 -3.27
CA GLN A 67 -2.04 11.74 -3.91
C GLN A 67 -1.52 13.00 -3.21
N LEU A 68 -0.25 13.00 -2.83
CA LEU A 68 0.38 14.15 -2.19
C LEU A 68 0.51 15.32 -3.19
N PRO A 69 0.28 16.58 -2.77
CA PRO A 69 0.41 17.75 -3.64
C PRO A 69 1.77 17.82 -4.34
N GLY A 70 1.77 17.97 -5.66
CA GLY A 70 2.99 18.04 -6.48
C GLY A 70 3.84 16.76 -6.51
N LYS A 71 3.30 15.62 -6.05
CA LYS A 71 3.94 14.29 -6.13
C LYS A 71 3.07 13.33 -6.93
N THR A 72 3.65 12.21 -7.33
CA THR A 72 2.95 11.09 -7.99
C THR A 72 2.70 9.92 -7.04
N ILE A 73 2.79 10.15 -5.72
CA ILE A 73 2.62 9.11 -4.70
C ILE A 73 1.52 9.48 -3.71
N ALA A 74 0.89 8.47 -3.12
CA ALA A 74 0.24 8.55 -1.82
C ALA A 74 1.20 8.01 -0.75
N ARG A 75 1.12 8.57 0.46
CA ARG A 75 1.80 8.05 1.65
C ARG A 75 0.83 8.12 2.82
N VAL A 76 0.52 6.97 3.40
CA VAL A 76 -0.42 6.86 4.52
C VAL A 76 0.13 5.97 5.62
N THR A 77 -0.25 6.30 6.85
CA THR A 77 0.00 5.44 8.00
C THR A 77 -1.23 4.54 8.19
N ILE A 78 -0.99 3.24 8.25
CA ILE A 78 -1.99 2.21 8.50
C ILE A 78 -1.75 1.55 9.86
N LYS A 79 -2.82 1.18 10.57
CA LYS A 79 -2.80 0.63 11.94
C LYS A 79 -3.89 -0.43 12.10
#